data_AF-A0A7S2DXJ0-F1
#
_entry.id   AF-A0A7S2DXJ0-F1
#
_cell.length_a   1.000
_cell.length_b   1.000
_cell.length_c   1.000
_cell.angle_alpha   90.00
_cell.angle_beta   90.00
_cell.angle_gamma   90.00
#
_symmetry.space_group_name_H-M   'P 1'
#
loop_
_entity.id
_entity.type
_entity.pdbx_description
1 polymer ?
#
loop_
_entity_poly.entity_id
_entity_poly.type
_entity_poly.pdbx_seq_one_letter_code
_entity_poly.pdbx_strand_id
1 'polypeptide(L)'
;RHLALPDRGLAMGTPYVRGEPAVVRRAGERALIFDCDGVIAESEELHREAYNLVFDEFELGVTWSKEYYDRLQNTVGGGKPKMRYHFSRNGWPASKLGPAPGESDDAAQSQLIDTLQDW
;
A
#
# COMPACT_ATOMS: atom_id res chain seq x y z
N ARG A 1 -74.42 -8.22 60.95
CA ARG A 1 -75.36 -7.97 59.83
C ARG A 1 -74.61 -8.26 58.53
N HIS A 2 -75.11 -9.27 57.81
CA HIS A 2 -74.94 -9.62 56.38
C HIS A 2 -74.48 -8.44 55.48
N LEU A 3 -73.52 -8.55 54.55
CA LEU A 3 -73.60 -9.20 53.21
C LEU A 3 -72.18 -9.20 52.58
N ALA A 4 -71.63 -10.35 52.16
CA ALA A 4 -71.63 -10.91 50.79
C ALA A 4 -70.52 -10.37 49.84
N LEU A 5 -69.56 -11.25 49.50
CA LEU A 5 -68.67 -11.17 48.31
C LEU A 5 -69.45 -11.63 47.06
N PRO A 6 -69.08 -11.20 45.84
CA PRO A 6 -68.17 -12.00 44.97
C PRO A 6 -67.31 -11.08 44.06
N ASP A 7 -66.42 -11.45 43.13
CA ASP A 7 -65.94 -12.71 42.57
C ASP A 7 -64.55 -12.45 41.91
N ARG A 8 -63.73 -13.50 41.84
CA ARG A 8 -62.63 -13.85 40.91
C ARG A 8 -61.88 -12.79 40.06
N GLY A 9 -60.54 -12.90 40.10
CA GLY A 9 -59.66 -12.45 39.02
C GLY A 9 -58.19 -12.87 39.23
N LEU A 10 -57.81 -14.02 38.66
CA LEU A 10 -56.47 -14.59 38.62
C LEU A 10 -55.62 -13.96 37.50
N ALA A 11 -54.38 -13.55 37.78
CA ALA A 11 -53.26 -13.51 36.82
C ALA A 11 -51.94 -13.43 37.62
N MET A 12 -51.38 -14.55 38.08
CA MET A 12 -50.32 -15.30 37.39
C MET A 12 -49.26 -14.36 36.79
N GLY A 13 -48.18 -14.17 37.55
CA GLY A 13 -47.03 -13.37 37.16
C GLY A 13 -46.44 -13.85 35.85
N THR A 14 -46.18 -12.91 34.95
CA THR A 14 -45.32 -13.13 33.79
C THR A 14 -43.93 -13.51 34.29
N PRO A 15 -43.37 -14.67 33.94
CA PRO A 15 -41.96 -14.92 34.20
C PRO A 15 -41.16 -14.00 33.28
N TYR A 16 -40.45 -13.05 33.87
CA TYR A 16 -39.41 -12.27 33.20
C TYR A 16 -38.28 -13.23 32.84
N VAL A 17 -38.35 -13.83 31.65
CA VAL A 17 -37.23 -14.58 31.08
C VAL A 17 -36.16 -13.55 30.75
N ARG A 18 -35.11 -13.52 31.58
CA ARG A 18 -33.91 -12.71 31.36
C ARG A 18 -33.21 -13.26 30.11
N GLY A 19 -33.61 -12.78 28.94
CA GLY A 19 -32.89 -13.01 27.70
C GLY A 19 -31.59 -12.22 27.75
N GLU A 20 -30.46 -12.90 27.88
CA GLU A 20 -29.19 -12.29 27.50
C GLU A 20 -29.25 -11.94 26.01
N PRO A 21 -28.76 -10.75 25.59
CA PRO A 21 -28.74 -10.44 24.18
C PRO A 21 -27.83 -11.45 23.48
N ALA A 22 -28.39 -12.21 22.54
CA ALA A 22 -27.61 -13.07 21.67
C ALA A 22 -26.63 -12.19 20.89
N VAL A 23 -25.35 -12.25 21.24
CA VAL A 23 -24.28 -11.63 20.44
C VAL A 23 -24.19 -12.42 19.14
N VAL A 24 -24.87 -11.94 18.10
CA VAL A 24 -24.70 -12.43 16.74
C VAL A 24 -23.28 -12.05 16.31
N ARG A 25 -22.33 -12.95 16.53
CA ARG A 25 -21.02 -12.84 15.90
C ARG A 25 -21.22 -13.13 14.42
N ARG A 26 -21.23 -12.09 13.58
CA ARG A 26 -20.99 -12.30 12.16
C ARG A 26 -19.70 -13.09 12.05
N ALA A 27 -19.74 -14.22 11.34
CA ALA A 27 -18.52 -14.94 10.98
C ALA A 27 -17.59 -13.91 10.33
N GLY A 28 -16.46 -13.62 10.99
CA GLY A 28 -15.51 -12.64 10.50
C GLY A 28 -15.07 -13.08 9.11
N GLU A 29 -15.27 -12.20 8.13
CA GLU A 29 -14.79 -12.43 6.77
C GLU A 29 -13.29 -12.69 6.84
N ARG A 30 -12.85 -13.83 6.30
CA ARG A 30 -11.43 -14.16 6.20
C ARG A 30 -10.92 -13.56 4.90
N ALA A 31 -9.92 -12.70 4.99
CA ALA A 31 -9.22 -12.15 3.84
C ALA A 31 -7.80 -12.72 3.75
N LEU A 32 -7.34 -12.96 2.53
CA LEU A 32 -5.94 -13.22 2.18
C LEU A 32 -5.49 -12.07 1.29
N ILE A 33 -4.40 -11.41 1.68
CA ILE A 33 -3.80 -10.32 0.92
C ILE A 33 -2.49 -10.86 0.35
N PHE A 34 -2.36 -10.85 -0.96
CA PHE A 34 -1.14 -11.24 -1.67
C PHE A 34 -0.49 -9.98 -2.21
N ASP A 35 0.84 -9.92 -2.06
CA ASP A 35 1.63 -9.02 -2.87
C ASP A 35 1.69 -9.54 -4.32
N CYS A 36 2.01 -8.67 -5.26
CA CYS A 36 2.19 -9.06 -6.67
C CYS A 36 3.61 -9.57 -6.92
N ASP A 37 4.61 -8.75 -6.58
CA ASP A 37 6.01 -8.98 -6.93
C ASP A 37 6.65 -10.04 -6.03
N GLY A 38 7.29 -11.05 -6.63
CA GLY A 38 7.92 -12.17 -5.93
C GLY A 38 6.95 -13.12 -5.20
N VAL A 39 5.64 -12.84 -5.22
CA VAL A 39 4.59 -13.69 -4.62
C VAL A 39 3.70 -14.31 -5.69
N ILE A 40 3.13 -13.48 -6.58
CA ILE A 40 2.33 -13.96 -7.71
C ILE A 40 3.21 -14.20 -8.93
N ALA A 41 4.23 -13.37 -9.15
CA ALA A 41 5.17 -13.51 -10.27
C ALA A 41 6.58 -13.03 -9.90
N GLU A 42 7.60 -13.70 -10.45
CA GLU A 42 8.99 -13.25 -10.40
C GLU A 42 9.20 -12.12 -11.44
N SER A 43 9.11 -10.86 -11.01
CA SER A 43 9.09 -9.67 -11.88
C SER A 43 10.35 -8.81 -11.80
N GLU A 44 11.28 -9.07 -10.88
CA GLU A 44 12.35 -8.13 -10.55
C GLU A 44 13.39 -7.92 -11.67
N GLU A 45 13.68 -8.96 -12.46
CA GLU A 45 14.57 -8.80 -13.62
C GLU A 45 13.92 -7.90 -14.68
N LEU A 46 12.61 -8.04 -14.90
CA LEU A 46 11.86 -7.20 -15.83
C LEU A 46 11.80 -5.74 -15.35
N HIS A 47 11.65 -5.53 -14.03
CA HIS A 47 11.73 -4.18 -13.45
C HIS A 47 13.10 -3.53 -13.70
N ARG A 48 14.20 -4.28 -13.47
CA ARG A 48 15.56 -3.78 -13.73
C ARG A 48 15.79 -3.43 -15.21
N GLU A 49 15.31 -4.27 -16.12
CA GLU A 49 15.39 -4.02 -17.56
C GLU A 49 14.58 -2.77 -17.95
N ALA A 50 13.36 -2.60 -17.42
CA ALA A 50 12.54 -1.42 -17.67
C ALA A 50 13.24 -0.12 -17.21
N TYR A 51 13.87 -0.11 -16.03
CA TYR A 51 14.68 1.04 -15.60
C TYR A 51 15.79 1.38 -16.58
N ASN A 52 16.56 0.38 -17.00
CA ASN A 52 17.68 0.60 -17.92
C ASN A 52 17.22 1.08 -19.29
N LEU A 53 16.08 0.58 -19.78
CA LEU A 53 15.47 1.06 -21.03
C LEU A 53 15.07 2.53 -20.92
N VAL A 54 14.42 2.93 -19.82
CA VAL A 54 14.08 4.33 -19.57
C VAL A 54 15.35 5.19 -19.48
N PHE A 55 16.36 4.74 -18.75
CA PHE A 55 17.60 5.51 -18.59
C PHE A 55 18.36 5.69 -19.91
N ASP A 56 18.34 4.68 -20.78
CA ASP A 56 18.89 4.76 -22.12
C ASP A 56 18.07 5.69 -23.01
N GLU A 57 16.74 5.57 -22.99
CA GLU A 57 15.85 6.45 -23.75
C GLU A 57 16.03 7.92 -23.38
N PHE A 58 16.28 8.24 -22.12
CA PHE A 58 16.51 9.62 -21.68
C PHE A 58 17.99 10.06 -21.70
N GLU A 59 18.89 9.20 -22.22
CA GLU A 59 20.33 9.44 -22.34
C GLU A 59 21.00 9.81 -21.00
N LEU A 60 20.58 9.16 -19.90
CA LEU A 60 21.07 9.49 -18.56
C LEU A 60 22.51 9.05 -18.31
N GLY A 61 23.05 8.15 -19.14
CA GLY A 61 24.35 7.51 -18.91
C GLY A 61 24.38 6.63 -17.66
N VAL A 62 23.21 6.17 -17.20
CA VAL A 62 23.03 5.34 -16.00
C VAL A 62 22.60 3.95 -16.42
N THR A 63 23.19 2.93 -15.80
CA THR A 63 22.76 1.54 -15.95
C THR A 63 22.89 0.83 -14.62
N TRP A 64 21.81 0.16 -14.20
CA TRP A 64 21.79 -0.65 -12.99
C TRP A 64 22.11 -2.11 -13.31
N SER A 65 23.26 -2.57 -12.82
CA SER A 65 23.62 -4.00 -12.86
C SER A 65 22.69 -4.82 -11.98
N LYS A 66 22.69 -6.14 -12.19
CA LYS A 66 21.90 -7.07 -11.38
C LYS A 66 22.29 -7.01 -9.90
N GLU A 67 23.58 -6.99 -9.60
CA GLU A 67 24.11 -6.92 -8.24
C GLU A 67 23.79 -5.60 -7.54
N TYR A 68 23.80 -4.50 -8.30
CA TYR A 68 23.41 -3.21 -7.77
C TYR A 68 21.90 -3.17 -7.48
N TYR A 69 21.09 -3.59 -8.44
CA TYR A 69 19.63 -3.60 -8.30
C TYR A 69 19.17 -4.54 -7.18
N ASP A 70 19.83 -5.68 -7.00
CA ASP A 70 19.53 -6.60 -5.91
C ASP A 70 19.71 -5.95 -4.53
N ARG A 71 20.79 -5.19 -4.33
CA ARG A 71 20.93 -4.40 -3.09
C ARG A 71 19.89 -3.30 -2.99
N LEU A 72 19.58 -2.63 -4.10
CA LEU A 72 18.67 -1.50 -4.14
C LEU A 72 17.23 -1.91 -3.82
N GLN A 73 16.71 -2.98 -4.42
CA GLN A 73 15.36 -3.49 -4.17
C GLN A 73 15.14 -3.91 -2.72
N ASN A 74 16.18 -4.48 -2.08
CA ASN A 74 16.11 -4.95 -0.70
C ASN A 74 16.28 -3.83 0.34
N THR A 75 16.68 -2.62 -0.08
CA THR A 75 16.96 -1.49 0.83
C THR A 75 16.07 -0.27 0.59
N VAL A 76 15.49 -0.13 -0.61
CA VAL A 76 14.67 1.02 -1.00
C VAL A 76 13.38 0.56 -1.67
N GLY A 77 12.26 0.74 -0.96
CA GLY A 77 10.92 0.40 -1.46
C GLY A 77 10.37 1.44 -2.46
N GLY A 78 9.65 0.97 -3.48
CA GLY A 78 8.99 1.81 -4.50
C GLY A 78 9.93 2.37 -5.58
N GLY A 79 9.38 2.67 -6.77
CA GLY A 79 10.19 3.07 -7.92
C GLY A 79 10.77 4.48 -7.88
N LYS A 80 9.93 5.50 -7.59
CA LYS A 80 10.39 6.88 -7.41
C LYS A 80 11.45 7.03 -6.29
N PRO A 81 11.28 6.41 -5.10
CA PRO A 81 12.32 6.43 -4.07
C PRO A 81 13.64 5.77 -4.49
N LYS A 82 13.61 4.68 -5.27
CA LYS A 82 14.83 4.05 -5.81
C LYS A 82 15.65 5.02 -6.66
N MET A 83 15.00 5.70 -7.61
CA MET A 83 15.66 6.69 -8.47
C MET A 83 16.19 7.87 -7.64
N ARG A 84 15.39 8.40 -6.71
CA ARG A 84 15.84 9.48 -5.81
C ARG A 84 17.07 9.06 -5.01
N TYR A 85 17.03 7.89 -4.37
CA TYR A 85 18.15 7.36 -3.60
C TYR A 85 19.42 7.26 -4.44
N HIS A 86 19.30 6.74 -5.67
CA HIS A 86 20.44 6.59 -6.57
C HIS A 86 21.03 7.95 -6.96
N PHE A 87 20.23 8.87 -7.49
CA PHE A 87 20.72 10.17 -7.98
C PHE A 87 21.25 11.06 -6.86
N SER A 88 20.62 11.06 -5.68
CA SER A 88 21.13 11.81 -4.52
C SER A 88 22.51 11.32 -4.03
N ARG A 89 22.92 10.09 -4.35
CA ARG A 89 24.22 9.52 -3.94
C ARG A 89 25.28 9.52 -5.03
N ASN A 90 24.88 9.45 -6.29
CA ASN A 90 25.78 9.30 -7.43
C ASN A 90 25.84 10.56 -8.32
N GLY A 91 25.07 11.58 -7.98
CA GLY A 91 24.89 12.79 -8.78
C GLY A 91 23.63 12.71 -9.65
N TRP A 92 23.00 13.86 -9.83
CA TRP A 92 21.84 13.98 -10.70
C TRP A 92 22.28 14.01 -12.17
N PRO A 93 21.65 13.22 -13.07
CA PRO A 93 22.06 13.15 -14.46
C PRO A 93 21.51 14.33 -15.26
N ALA A 94 22.27 14.78 -16.26
CA ALA A 94 21.68 15.49 -17.39
C ALA A 94 20.88 14.50 -18.25
N SER A 95 19.94 15.00 -19.05
CA SER A 95 19.06 14.14 -19.84
C SER A 95 18.56 14.86 -21.09
N LYS A 96 17.79 14.14 -21.93
CA LYS A 96 16.99 14.76 -23.00
C LYS A 96 16.02 15.85 -22.50
N LEU A 97 15.67 15.85 -21.21
CA LEU A 97 14.77 16.83 -20.60
C LEU A 97 15.47 18.14 -20.20
N GLY A 98 16.81 18.17 -20.18
CA GLY A 98 17.58 19.34 -19.82
C GLY A 98 18.82 19.04 -18.98
N PRO A 99 19.45 20.09 -18.43
CA PRO A 99 20.64 19.93 -17.58
C PRO A 99 20.30 19.18 -16.29
N ALA A 100 21.33 18.65 -15.64
CA ALA A 100 21.19 18.02 -14.34
C ALA A 100 20.52 18.98 -13.34
N PRO A 101 19.47 18.55 -12.62
CA PRO A 101 18.88 19.36 -11.57
C PRO A 101 19.91 19.63 -10.46
N GLY A 102 19.85 20.83 -9.88
CA GLY A 102 20.72 21.19 -8.76
C GLY A 102 20.46 20.31 -7.53
N GLU A 103 21.48 20.08 -6.69
CA GLU A 103 21.35 19.24 -5.49
C GLU A 103 20.30 19.76 -4.48
N SER A 104 20.03 21.07 -4.47
CA SER A 104 19.02 21.70 -3.62
C SER A 104 17.70 22.02 -4.35
N ASP A 105 17.57 21.66 -5.63
CA ASP A 105 16.38 21.92 -6.43
C ASP A 105 15.41 20.74 -6.40
N ASP A 106 14.73 20.56 -5.26
CA ASP A 106 13.80 19.45 -5.05
C ASP A 106 12.67 19.39 -6.09
N ALA A 107 12.27 20.55 -6.64
CA ALA A 107 11.23 20.62 -7.65
C ALA A 107 11.70 20.02 -8.98
N ALA A 108 12.87 20.44 -9.48
CA ALA A 108 13.45 19.90 -10.71
C ALA A 108 13.81 18.41 -10.56
N GLN A 109 14.32 18.02 -9.40
CA GLN A 109 14.59 16.61 -9.05
C GLN A 109 13.32 15.75 -9.11
N SER A 110 12.23 16.25 -8.54
CA SER A 110 10.94 15.53 -8.54
C SER A 110 10.36 15.44 -9.94
N GLN A 111 10.43 16.53 -10.71
CA GLN A 111 9.96 16.55 -12.10
C GLN A 111 10.71 15.56 -12.99
N LEU A 112 12.04 15.44 -12.83
CA LEU A 112 12.82 14.44 -13.55
C LEU A 112 12.34 13.02 -13.20
N ILE A 113 12.24 12.70 -11.90
CA ILE A 113 11.80 11.38 -11.45
C ILE A 113 10.38 11.05 -11.92
N ASP A 114 9.47 12.01 -11.87
CA ASP A 114 8.09 11.82 -12.32
C ASP A 114 8.05 11.53 -13.82
N THR A 115 8.83 12.28 -14.62
CA THR A 115 8.89 12.07 -16.06
C THR A 115 9.47 10.69 -16.42
N LEU A 116 10.50 10.23 -15.71
CA LEU A 116 11.07 8.89 -15.91
C LEU A 116 10.10 7.77 -15.49
N GLN A 117 9.28 8.00 -14.48
CA GLN A 117 8.33 7.01 -13.98
C GLN A 117 7.09 6.86 -14.88
N ASP A 118 6.71 7.92 -15.58
CA ASP A 118 5.49 8.00 -16.39
C ASP A 118 5.69 7.57 -17.86
N TRP A 119 6.91 7.22 -18.27
CA TRP A 119 7.26 6.70 -19.60
C TRP A 119 6.84 5.23 -19.77
#